data_AF-A0A949N549-F1
#
_entry.id   AF-A0A949N549-F1
#
_cell.length_a   1.000
_cell.length_b   1.000
_cell.length_c   1.000
_cell.angle_alpha   90.00
_cell.angle_beta   90.00
_cell.angle_gamma   90.00
#
_symmetry.space_group_name_H-M   'P 1'
#
loop_
_entity.id
_entity.type
_entity.pdbx_description
1 polymer ?
#
loop_
_entity_poly.entity_id
_entity_poly.type
_entity_poly.pdbx_seq_one_letter_code
_entity_poly.pdbx_strand_id
1 'polypeptide(L)'
;MAVNIPEGITHQDVLDGIARFDAGQSHEFGESTGYDLVYRDKRYPPKAILALAASRLNNGKPLANFFKGGKRSEAFRILDGLGFVIEPKGRKRGLARTRDSRYWTPGELRASVGAYLDMLGREHRGESFVKKEVIRRLLSGPLASRSRGSVEYRFENISSVLHDLGLVWVTGYKPHSNVGANVAGKIREMLVELGAFAPDDFMPTADPDELEHRSVGLQRAGISQIPAGVSAPQMASSTSTTFVRDPRVKAWVLQQADGICECCGNPAPFRTDDGRPYLEVHHVQPLADGGPDVVENVVAICPNCHRALHHGFDRSQALSSLFDMIDRLEKH
;
A
#
# COMPACT_ATOMS: atom_id res chain seq x y z
N MET A 1 -37.04 22.43 8.90
CA MET A 1 -35.82 21.92 9.57
C MET A 1 -35.63 20.48 9.12
N ALA A 2 -34.41 20.05 8.78
CA ALA A 2 -34.16 18.65 8.43
C ALA A 2 -34.38 17.78 9.68
N VAL A 3 -35.31 16.83 9.62
CA VAL A 3 -35.47 15.80 10.65
C VAL A 3 -34.39 14.77 10.39
N ASN A 4 -33.56 14.40 11.37
CA ASN A 4 -32.57 13.33 11.22
C ASN A 4 -33.25 11.95 11.21
N ILE A 5 -32.61 10.94 10.62
CA ILE A 5 -33.12 9.58 10.73
C ILE A 5 -32.93 9.16 12.19
N PRO A 6 -33.97 8.71 12.92
CA PRO A 6 -33.83 8.28 14.29
C PRO A 6 -32.80 7.15 14.41
N GLU A 7 -31.90 7.25 15.39
CA GLU A 7 -30.99 6.15 15.71
C GLU A 7 -31.78 4.95 16.27
N GLY A 8 -31.31 3.73 16.00
CA GLY A 8 -31.93 2.50 16.52
C GLY A 8 -32.94 1.81 15.59
N ILE A 9 -32.93 2.13 14.29
CA ILE A 9 -33.62 1.31 13.28
C ILE A 9 -32.93 -0.06 13.21
N THR A 10 -33.71 -1.13 13.32
CA THR A 10 -33.25 -2.52 13.31
C THR A 10 -33.50 -3.20 11.96
N HIS A 11 -32.89 -4.37 11.75
CA HIS A 11 -33.19 -5.21 10.59
C HIS A 11 -34.69 -5.54 10.48
N GLN A 12 -35.34 -5.81 11.62
CA GLN A 12 -36.77 -6.12 11.66
C GLN A 12 -37.64 -4.93 11.25
N ASP A 13 -37.27 -3.71 11.64
CA ASP A 13 -38.00 -2.50 11.25
C ASP A 13 -38.01 -2.31 9.73
N VAL A 14 -36.90 -2.64 9.05
CA VAL A 14 -36.81 -2.58 7.59
C VAL A 14 -37.70 -3.64 6.93
N LEU A 15 -37.76 -4.86 7.48
CA LEU A 15 -38.68 -5.89 7.01
C LEU A 15 -40.16 -5.48 7.18
N ASP A 16 -40.50 -4.88 8.31
CA ASP A 16 -41.84 -4.36 8.58
C ASP A 16 -42.17 -3.20 7.63
N GLY A 17 -41.18 -2.35 7.32
CA GLY A 17 -41.29 -1.30 6.31
C GLY A 17 -41.59 -1.84 4.91
N ILE A 18 -40.94 -2.93 4.51
CA ILE A 18 -41.21 -3.65 3.26
C ILE A 18 -42.64 -4.22 3.26
N ALA A 19 -43.05 -4.88 4.34
CA ALA A 19 -44.39 -5.46 4.44
C ALA A 19 -45.49 -4.39 4.35
N ARG A 20 -45.27 -3.23 4.99
CA ARG A 20 -46.17 -2.06 4.93
C ARG A 20 -46.23 -1.43 3.55
N PHE A 21 -45.10 -1.36 2.86
CA PHE A 21 -45.02 -0.89 1.48
C PHE A 21 -45.81 -1.82 0.54
N ASP A 22 -45.62 -3.13 0.67
CA ASP A 22 -46.35 -4.14 -0.10
C ASP A 22 -47.87 -4.12 0.20
N ALA A 23 -48.27 -3.75 1.43
CA ALA A 23 -49.67 -3.56 1.82
C ALA A 23 -50.27 -2.22 1.34
N GLY A 24 -49.51 -1.38 0.62
CA GLY A 24 -49.99 -0.12 0.06
C GLY A 24 -50.13 1.01 1.08
N GLN A 25 -49.40 0.96 2.21
CA GLN A 25 -49.42 2.05 3.19
C GLN A 25 -48.93 3.36 2.55
N SER A 26 -49.69 4.44 2.76
CA SER A 26 -49.36 5.76 2.21
C SER A 26 -48.02 6.31 2.74
N HIS A 27 -47.23 6.91 1.85
CA HIS A 27 -45.97 7.57 2.14
C HIS A 27 -45.73 8.74 1.16
N GLU A 28 -44.85 9.67 1.53
CA GLU A 28 -44.60 10.90 0.74
C GLU A 28 -43.50 10.74 -0.32
N PHE A 29 -42.83 9.59 -0.40
CA PHE A 29 -41.70 9.36 -1.29
C PHE A 29 -42.15 8.86 -2.66
N GLY A 30 -41.62 9.46 -3.74
CA GLY A 30 -41.79 8.92 -5.09
C GLY A 30 -40.89 7.71 -5.37
N GLU A 31 -41.03 7.17 -6.58
CA GLU A 31 -40.17 6.12 -7.12
C GLU A 31 -38.67 6.44 -6.98
N SER A 32 -37.87 5.42 -6.67
CA SER A 32 -36.41 5.51 -6.71
C SER A 32 -35.91 5.75 -8.13
N THR A 33 -34.93 6.64 -8.29
CA THR A 33 -34.40 7.02 -9.62
C THR A 33 -33.07 6.39 -9.97
N GLY A 34 -32.25 6.00 -8.97
CA GLY A 34 -30.89 5.50 -9.19
C GLY A 34 -30.60 4.10 -8.65
N TYR A 35 -31.20 3.73 -7.53
CA TYR A 35 -30.94 2.46 -6.85
C TYR A 35 -32.19 1.95 -6.15
N ASP A 36 -32.28 0.64 -6.04
CA ASP A 36 -33.31 -0.09 -5.33
C ASP A 36 -32.72 -0.92 -4.21
N LEU A 37 -33.46 -1.00 -3.13
CA LEU A 37 -33.31 -2.03 -2.12
C LEU A 37 -33.81 -3.35 -2.73
N VAL A 38 -33.01 -4.41 -2.69
CA VAL A 38 -33.36 -5.74 -3.19
C VAL A 38 -33.64 -6.67 -2.02
N TYR A 39 -34.83 -7.24 -1.98
CA TYR A 39 -35.22 -8.23 -0.97
C TYR A 39 -36.15 -9.27 -1.60
N ARG A 40 -35.78 -10.55 -1.49
CA ARG A 40 -36.53 -11.70 -2.05
C ARG A 40 -36.93 -11.48 -3.53
N ASP A 41 -35.95 -11.11 -4.34
CA ASP A 41 -36.08 -10.82 -5.78
C ASP A 41 -37.00 -9.65 -6.17
N LYS A 42 -37.53 -8.91 -5.19
CA LYS A 42 -38.28 -7.68 -5.39
C LYS A 42 -37.41 -6.44 -5.16
N ARG A 43 -37.74 -5.36 -5.88
CA ARG A 43 -37.04 -4.08 -5.83
C ARG A 43 -37.91 -3.02 -5.19
N TYR A 44 -37.34 -2.29 -4.23
CA TYR A 44 -38.06 -1.30 -3.44
C TYR A 44 -37.35 0.06 -3.43
N PRO A 45 -38.07 1.19 -3.40
CA PRO A 45 -37.46 2.51 -3.24
C PRO A 45 -36.82 2.67 -1.85
N PRO A 46 -35.49 2.84 -1.73
CA PRO A 46 -34.80 2.79 -0.43
C PRO A 46 -35.30 3.83 0.59
N LYS A 47 -35.66 5.03 0.12
CA LYS A 47 -36.18 6.09 0.99
C LYS A 47 -37.59 5.81 1.50
N ALA A 48 -38.46 5.23 0.67
CA ALA A 48 -39.81 4.88 1.07
C ALA A 48 -39.79 3.80 2.14
N ILE A 49 -38.97 2.76 1.94
CA ILE A 49 -38.84 1.67 2.92
C ILE A 49 -38.28 2.18 4.23
N LEU A 50 -37.23 2.99 4.21
CA LEU A 50 -36.64 3.49 5.44
C LEU A 50 -37.57 4.45 6.19
N ALA A 51 -38.37 5.24 5.48
CA ALA A 51 -39.37 6.10 6.09
C ALA A 51 -40.49 5.31 6.78
N LEU A 52 -40.92 4.19 6.19
CA LEU A 52 -41.88 3.28 6.79
C LEU A 52 -41.28 2.52 7.99
N ALA A 53 -40.03 2.09 7.88
CA ALA A 53 -39.28 1.41 8.95
C ALA A 53 -39.12 2.29 10.19
N ALA A 54 -38.83 3.58 9.99
CA ALA A 54 -38.68 4.54 11.08
C ALA A 54 -39.99 4.86 11.82
N SER A 55 -41.16 4.41 11.35
CA SER A 55 -42.46 4.72 11.98
C SER A 55 -42.53 4.27 13.44
N ARG A 56 -41.87 3.17 13.82
CA ARG A 56 -41.81 2.71 15.22
C ARG A 56 -41.13 3.74 16.12
N LEU A 57 -40.09 4.39 15.61
CA LEU A 57 -39.29 5.40 16.31
C LEU A 57 -39.87 6.81 16.16
N ASN A 58 -40.94 6.97 15.39
CA ASN A 58 -41.59 8.24 15.08
C ASN A 58 -43.09 8.21 15.41
N ASN A 59 -43.43 7.73 16.62
CA ASN A 59 -44.81 7.72 17.15
C ASN A 59 -45.85 7.08 16.20
N GLY A 60 -45.46 6.01 15.51
CA GLY A 60 -46.32 5.29 14.57
C GLY A 60 -46.50 5.95 13.21
N LYS A 61 -45.85 7.09 12.94
CA LYS A 61 -45.98 7.83 11.68
C LYS A 61 -44.74 7.66 10.81
N PRO A 62 -44.87 7.41 9.50
CA PRO A 62 -43.74 7.41 8.58
C PRO A 62 -42.99 8.76 8.62
N LEU A 63 -41.68 8.74 8.41
CA LEU A 63 -40.91 9.98 8.30
C LEU A 63 -41.37 10.78 7.07
N ALA A 64 -41.60 12.07 7.23
CA ALA A 64 -41.93 12.98 6.13
C ALA A 64 -40.67 13.42 5.36
N ASN A 65 -40.85 13.96 4.16
CA ASN A 65 -39.78 14.33 3.24
C ASN A 65 -38.63 15.09 3.92
N PHE A 66 -37.40 14.54 3.90
CA PHE A 66 -36.13 15.21 3.55
C PHE A 66 -34.90 14.45 4.08
N PHE A 67 -34.45 13.42 3.34
CA PHE A 67 -33.06 12.94 3.39
C PHE A 67 -32.45 13.01 1.99
N LYS A 68 -31.27 13.62 1.84
CA LYS A 68 -30.57 13.73 0.53
C LYS A 68 -30.38 12.33 -0.05
N GLY A 69 -30.76 12.10 -1.31
CA GLY A 69 -30.61 10.79 -1.97
C GLY A 69 -29.27 10.66 -2.71
N GLY A 70 -28.74 9.45 -2.80
CA GLY A 70 -27.51 9.12 -3.53
C GLY A 70 -26.66 8.05 -2.80
N LYS A 71 -25.59 7.56 -3.45
CA LYS A 71 -24.68 6.51 -2.93
C LYS A 71 -23.92 6.88 -1.63
N ARG A 72 -24.16 8.07 -1.08
CA ARG A 72 -23.63 8.60 0.20
C ARG A 72 -24.74 9.10 1.14
N SER A 73 -26.00 8.81 0.82
CA SER A 73 -27.13 9.19 1.65
C SER A 73 -27.12 8.42 2.97
N GLU A 74 -27.61 9.05 4.03
CA GLU A 74 -27.80 8.45 5.35
C GLU A 74 -28.64 7.16 5.26
N ALA A 75 -29.64 7.16 4.38
CA ALA A 75 -30.49 6.00 4.14
C ALA A 75 -29.74 4.77 3.59
N PHE A 76 -28.75 4.96 2.72
CA PHE A 76 -27.96 3.84 2.19
C PHE A 76 -27.06 3.24 3.26
N ARG A 77 -26.42 4.10 4.07
CA ARG A 77 -25.54 3.64 5.16
C ARG A 77 -26.30 2.79 6.18
N ILE A 78 -27.52 3.18 6.53
CA ILE A 78 -28.35 2.45 7.48
C ILE A 78 -28.78 1.10 6.90
N LEU A 79 -29.30 1.07 5.67
CA LEU A 79 -29.75 -0.19 5.04
C LEU A 79 -28.59 -1.17 4.79
N ASP A 80 -27.44 -0.68 4.32
CA ASP A 80 -26.23 -1.47 4.11
C ASP A 80 -25.66 -2.02 5.44
N GLY A 81 -25.59 -1.17 6.47
CA GLY A 81 -25.16 -1.57 7.83
C GLY A 81 -26.10 -2.56 8.50
N LEU A 82 -27.36 -2.63 8.08
CA LEU A 82 -28.34 -3.62 8.50
C LEU A 82 -28.35 -4.88 7.62
N GLY A 83 -27.42 -5.02 6.67
CA GLY A 83 -27.27 -6.23 5.85
C GLY A 83 -28.20 -6.31 4.64
N PHE A 84 -28.85 -5.22 4.25
CA PHE A 84 -29.69 -5.18 3.07
C PHE A 84 -28.93 -4.80 1.80
N VAL A 85 -29.24 -5.49 0.70
CA VAL A 85 -28.59 -5.26 -0.59
C VAL A 85 -29.22 -4.08 -1.33
N ILE A 86 -28.41 -3.13 -1.77
CA ILE A 86 -28.84 -2.01 -2.61
C ILE A 86 -28.19 -2.11 -3.99
N GLU A 87 -29.02 -2.24 -5.02
CA GLU A 87 -28.59 -2.40 -6.40
C GLU A 87 -28.97 -1.20 -7.29
N PRO A 88 -28.17 -0.87 -8.31
CA PRO A 88 -28.58 0.14 -9.29
C PRO A 88 -29.81 -0.32 -10.09
N LYS A 89 -30.74 0.60 -10.40
CA LYS A 89 -31.83 0.33 -11.35
C LYS A 89 -31.22 0.02 -12.72
N GLY A 90 -31.49 -1.17 -13.26
CA GLY A 90 -31.13 -1.52 -14.64
C GLY A 90 -31.78 -0.52 -15.61
N ARG A 91 -30.99 0.08 -16.52
CA ARG A 91 -31.52 1.02 -17.53
C ARG A 91 -32.68 0.37 -18.29
N LYS A 92 -33.75 1.14 -18.55
CA LYS A 92 -34.77 0.76 -19.54
C LYS A 92 -34.08 0.31 -20.84
N ARG A 93 -34.41 -0.90 -21.28
CA ARG A 93 -33.99 -1.49 -22.55
C ARG A 93 -34.54 -0.60 -23.69
N GLY A 94 -33.65 0.06 -24.42
CA GLY A 94 -34.00 0.86 -25.60
C GLY A 94 -33.08 2.07 -25.75
N LEU A 95 -32.37 2.13 -26.88
CA LEU A 95 -31.35 3.08 -27.31
C LEU A 95 -29.90 2.76 -26.88
N ALA A 96 -29.06 2.70 -27.91
CA ALA A 96 -27.63 2.42 -27.86
C ALA A 96 -26.89 3.31 -26.85
N ARG A 97 -25.91 2.69 -26.18
CA ARG A 97 -25.11 3.25 -25.08
C ARG A 97 -24.35 4.51 -25.51
N THR A 98 -24.82 5.68 -25.10
CA THR A 98 -23.88 6.76 -24.74
C THR A 98 -23.28 6.37 -23.38
N ARG A 99 -21.96 6.11 -23.36
CA ARG A 99 -21.19 5.89 -22.11
C ARG A 99 -21.44 7.10 -21.20
N ASP A 100 -21.94 6.91 -19.98
CA ASP A 100 -21.97 8.01 -18.99
C ASP A 100 -20.51 8.42 -18.74
N SER A 101 -20.14 9.62 -19.20
CA SER A 101 -18.79 10.19 -19.13
C SER A 101 -18.24 10.28 -17.69
N ARG A 102 -19.04 9.98 -16.65
CA ARG A 102 -18.62 10.01 -15.24
C ARG A 102 -18.09 8.67 -14.72
N TYR A 103 -18.48 7.53 -15.30
CA TYR A 103 -18.02 6.22 -14.81
C TYR A 103 -16.71 5.81 -15.48
N TRP A 104 -15.64 5.61 -14.71
CA TRP A 104 -14.36 5.07 -15.20
C TRP A 104 -14.33 3.55 -15.06
N THR A 105 -14.06 2.87 -16.17
CA THR A 105 -13.87 1.41 -16.17
C THR A 105 -12.54 1.03 -15.51
N PRO A 106 -12.39 -0.20 -15.00
CA PRO A 106 -11.10 -0.69 -14.49
C PRO A 106 -9.96 -0.58 -15.52
N GLY A 107 -10.24 -0.87 -16.79
CA GLY A 107 -9.24 -0.76 -17.87
C GLY A 107 -8.79 0.68 -18.12
N GLU A 108 -9.71 1.65 -18.11
CA GLU A 108 -9.36 3.07 -18.23
C GLU A 108 -8.55 3.56 -17.02
N LEU A 109 -8.91 3.11 -15.82
CA LEU A 109 -8.18 3.46 -14.61
C LEU A 109 -6.77 2.88 -14.64
N ARG A 110 -6.62 1.58 -14.96
CA ARG A 110 -5.32 0.92 -15.12
C ARG A 110 -4.45 1.64 -16.14
N ALA A 111 -4.99 1.96 -17.32
CA ALA A 111 -4.24 2.67 -18.36
C ALA A 111 -3.74 4.04 -17.88
N SER A 112 -4.56 4.74 -17.08
CA SER A 112 -4.19 6.04 -16.52
C SER A 112 -3.09 5.90 -15.47
N VAL A 113 -3.24 4.97 -14.52
CA VAL A 113 -2.22 4.73 -13.48
C VAL A 113 -0.92 4.22 -14.09
N GLY A 114 -0.97 3.29 -15.04
CA GLY A 114 0.21 2.78 -15.72
C GLY A 114 0.98 3.85 -16.50
N ALA A 115 0.28 4.71 -17.26
CA ALA A 115 0.92 5.84 -17.94
C ALA A 115 1.51 6.86 -16.94
N TYR A 116 0.85 7.05 -15.80
CA TYR A 116 1.35 7.92 -14.74
C TYR A 116 2.64 7.36 -14.12
N LEU A 117 2.69 6.06 -13.81
CA LEU A 117 3.88 5.39 -13.27
C LEU A 117 5.04 5.37 -14.27
N ASP A 118 4.77 5.20 -15.58
CA ASP A 118 5.81 5.33 -16.62
C ASP A 118 6.42 6.73 -16.62
N MET A 119 5.59 7.79 -16.57
CA MET A 119 6.08 9.16 -16.46
C MET A 119 6.90 9.36 -15.17
N LEU A 120 6.41 8.87 -14.04
CA LEU A 120 7.10 8.99 -12.76
C LEU A 120 8.47 8.28 -12.79
N GLY A 121 8.52 7.05 -13.31
CA GLY A 121 9.77 6.30 -13.45
C GLY A 121 10.78 7.00 -14.38
N ARG A 122 10.31 7.65 -15.44
CA ARG A 122 11.16 8.48 -16.31
C ARG A 122 11.73 9.69 -15.56
N GLU A 123 10.92 10.41 -14.77
CA GLU A 123 11.41 11.52 -13.94
C GLU A 123 12.52 11.06 -12.98
N HIS A 124 12.33 9.91 -12.32
CA HIS A 124 13.33 9.35 -11.40
C HIS A 124 14.66 9.00 -12.09
N ARG A 125 14.61 8.57 -13.36
CA ARG A 125 15.80 8.26 -14.16
C ARG A 125 16.38 9.48 -14.89
N GLY A 126 15.79 10.67 -14.73
CA GLY A 126 16.18 11.87 -15.48
C GLY A 126 15.85 11.81 -16.98
N GLU A 127 14.94 10.90 -17.38
CA GLU A 127 14.51 10.74 -18.77
C GLU A 127 13.43 11.76 -19.13
N SER A 128 13.61 12.45 -20.26
CA SER A 128 12.62 13.40 -20.74
C SER A 128 11.36 12.71 -21.29
N PHE A 129 10.19 13.29 -21.05
CA PHE A 129 8.94 12.93 -21.72
C PHE A 129 8.08 14.18 -21.95
N VAL A 130 7.15 14.08 -22.90
CA VAL A 130 6.22 15.16 -23.22
C VAL A 130 4.82 14.76 -22.76
N LYS A 131 4.30 15.40 -21.70
CA LYS A 131 2.97 15.13 -21.14
C LYS A 131 1.84 15.13 -22.18
N LYS A 132 1.89 16.06 -23.14
CA LYS A 132 0.92 16.15 -24.25
C LYS A 132 0.93 14.89 -25.13
N GLU A 133 2.10 14.26 -25.31
CA GLU A 133 2.27 13.02 -26.05
C GLU A 133 1.65 11.83 -25.32
N VAL A 134 1.91 11.71 -24.02
CA VAL A 134 1.31 10.67 -23.18
C VAL A 134 -0.22 10.74 -23.23
N ILE A 135 -0.79 11.93 -23.02
CA ILE A 135 -2.25 12.13 -23.09
C ILE A 135 -2.79 11.79 -24.49
N ARG A 136 -2.11 12.23 -25.57
CA ARG A 136 -2.54 11.92 -26.94
C ARG A 136 -2.62 10.42 -27.18
N ARG A 137 -1.60 9.65 -26.75
CA ARG A 137 -1.57 8.18 -26.88
C ARG A 137 -2.70 7.50 -26.12
N LEU A 138 -2.99 7.97 -24.90
CA LEU A 138 -4.12 7.46 -24.11
C LEU A 138 -5.46 7.73 -24.80
N LEU A 139 -5.66 8.95 -25.31
CA LEU A 139 -6.88 9.35 -26.01
C LEU A 139 -7.04 8.69 -27.39
N SER A 140 -5.95 8.30 -28.06
CA SER A 140 -6.02 7.50 -29.28
C SER A 140 -6.23 6.02 -29.03
N GLY A 141 -6.19 5.57 -27.78
CA GLY A 141 -6.29 4.15 -27.41
C GLY A 141 -7.27 3.91 -26.26
N PRO A 142 -6.80 3.46 -25.08
CA PRO A 142 -7.66 2.97 -24.02
C PRO A 142 -8.63 4.01 -23.45
N LEU A 143 -8.33 5.31 -23.60
CA LEU A 143 -9.15 6.42 -23.12
C LEU A 143 -9.87 7.18 -24.25
N ALA A 144 -10.14 6.54 -25.39
CA ALA A 144 -10.76 7.19 -26.56
C ALA A 144 -12.13 7.84 -26.30
N SER A 145 -12.86 7.42 -25.25
CA SER A 145 -14.12 8.07 -24.85
C SER A 145 -13.96 9.19 -23.83
N ARG A 146 -12.73 9.61 -23.50
CA ARG A 146 -12.43 10.62 -22.48
C ARG A 146 -12.02 11.94 -23.12
N SER A 147 -12.16 13.02 -22.36
CA SER A 147 -11.59 14.32 -22.72
C SER A 147 -10.20 14.47 -22.11
N ARG A 148 -9.35 15.28 -22.75
CA ARG A 148 -8.04 15.66 -22.20
C ARG A 148 -8.12 16.11 -20.74
N GLY A 149 -9.02 17.05 -20.43
CA GLY A 149 -9.17 17.58 -19.07
C GLY A 149 -9.56 16.49 -18.07
N SER A 150 -10.35 15.49 -18.46
CA SER A 150 -10.69 14.37 -17.57
C SER A 150 -9.50 13.45 -17.29
N VAL A 151 -8.55 13.32 -18.22
CA VAL A 151 -7.31 12.55 -18.04
C VAL A 151 -6.33 13.32 -17.15
N GLU A 152 -6.16 14.63 -17.38
CA GLU A 152 -5.32 15.48 -16.53
C GLU A 152 -5.86 15.50 -15.09
N TYR A 153 -7.16 15.66 -14.91
CA TYR A 153 -7.81 15.54 -13.60
C TYR A 153 -7.59 14.16 -12.95
N ARG A 154 -7.57 13.08 -13.74
CA ARG A 154 -7.26 11.74 -13.22
C ARG A 154 -5.82 11.64 -12.73
N PHE A 155 -4.87 12.25 -13.44
CA PHE A 155 -3.47 12.31 -13.01
C PHE A 155 -3.32 13.11 -11.71
N GLU A 156 -4.00 14.24 -11.55
CA GLU A 156 -3.99 14.99 -10.29
C GLU A 156 -4.59 14.19 -9.12
N ASN A 157 -5.63 13.38 -9.36
CA ASN A 157 -6.15 12.46 -8.34
C ASN A 157 -5.12 11.39 -7.94
N ILE A 158 -4.32 10.89 -8.89
CA ILE A 158 -3.25 9.93 -8.59
C ILE A 158 -2.16 10.62 -7.75
N SER A 159 -1.78 11.85 -8.11
CA SER A 159 -0.86 12.67 -7.31
C SER A 159 -1.36 12.85 -5.87
N SER A 160 -2.65 13.09 -5.65
CA SER A 160 -3.20 13.17 -4.29
C SER A 160 -3.06 11.87 -3.51
N VAL A 161 -3.33 10.72 -4.13
CA VAL A 161 -3.19 9.43 -3.45
C VAL A 161 -1.73 9.15 -3.08
N LEU A 162 -0.79 9.47 -3.96
CA LEU A 162 0.65 9.34 -3.67
C LEU A 162 1.08 10.31 -2.56
N HIS A 163 0.64 11.56 -2.63
CA HIS A 163 0.91 12.56 -1.60
C HIS A 163 0.36 12.13 -0.22
N ASP A 164 -0.85 11.59 -0.15
CA ASP A 164 -1.45 11.10 1.11
C ASP A 164 -0.71 9.87 1.66
N LEU A 165 0.00 9.13 0.81
CA LEU A 165 0.92 8.06 1.18
C LEU A 165 2.33 8.58 1.53
N GLY A 166 2.57 9.89 1.45
CA GLY A 166 3.88 10.49 1.64
C GLY A 166 4.86 10.24 0.49
N LEU A 167 4.39 9.77 -0.66
CA LEU A 167 5.20 9.47 -1.84
C LEU A 167 5.29 10.66 -2.81
N VAL A 168 6.38 10.71 -3.59
CA VAL A 168 6.53 11.68 -4.68
C VAL A 168 5.52 11.43 -5.79
N TRP A 169 5.26 12.46 -6.57
CA TRP A 169 4.31 12.45 -7.68
C TRP A 169 4.92 13.16 -8.88
N VAL A 170 4.36 12.93 -10.08
CA VAL A 170 4.89 13.50 -11.33
C VAL A 170 4.83 15.03 -11.26
N THR A 171 5.97 15.67 -11.48
CA THR A 171 6.12 17.12 -11.41
C THR A 171 5.11 17.79 -12.32
N GLY A 172 4.39 18.80 -11.82
CA GLY A 172 3.40 19.57 -12.58
C GLY A 172 2.03 18.90 -12.76
N TYR A 173 1.77 17.73 -12.16
CA TYR A 173 0.42 17.27 -11.84
C TYR A 173 0.19 17.47 -10.35
N LYS A 174 -0.18 18.69 -9.94
CA LYS A 174 -0.34 19.04 -8.52
C LYS A 174 -1.43 18.18 -7.88
N PRO A 175 -1.23 17.65 -6.65
CA PRO A 175 -2.28 16.98 -5.89
C PRO A 175 -3.56 17.81 -5.83
N HIS A 176 -4.67 17.21 -6.28
CA HIS A 176 -5.98 17.82 -6.19
C HIS A 176 -6.51 17.75 -4.76
N SER A 177 -7.11 18.84 -4.26
CA SER A 177 -7.78 18.84 -2.95
C SER A 177 -9.06 18.01 -3.01
N ASN A 178 -9.21 17.00 -2.16
CA ASN A 178 -10.44 16.21 -1.95
C ASN A 178 -10.77 15.16 -3.03
N VAL A 179 -9.97 14.09 -3.09
CA VAL A 179 -10.33 12.86 -3.82
C VAL A 179 -11.36 12.06 -3.01
N GLY A 180 -12.46 11.64 -3.63
CA GLY A 180 -13.47 10.84 -2.92
C GLY A 180 -12.93 9.45 -2.53
N ALA A 181 -13.24 8.97 -1.31
CA ALA A 181 -12.71 7.71 -0.75
C ALA A 181 -12.75 6.49 -1.71
N ASN A 182 -13.87 6.25 -2.40
CA ASN A 182 -14.00 5.16 -3.39
C ASN A 182 -13.02 5.31 -4.57
N VAL A 183 -12.80 6.54 -5.03
CA VAL A 183 -11.86 6.81 -6.13
C VAL A 183 -10.41 6.61 -5.64
N ALA A 184 -10.10 7.12 -4.45
CA ALA A 184 -8.78 6.94 -3.84
C ALA A 184 -8.46 5.46 -3.60
N GLY A 185 -9.41 4.68 -3.08
CA GLY A 185 -9.27 3.23 -2.87
C GLY A 185 -8.95 2.48 -4.16
N LYS A 186 -9.70 2.74 -5.24
CA LYS A 186 -9.45 2.12 -6.55
C LYS A 186 -8.12 2.52 -7.18
N ILE A 187 -7.68 3.77 -6.98
CA ILE A 187 -6.35 4.19 -7.43
C ILE A 187 -5.27 3.44 -6.64
N ARG A 188 -5.43 3.31 -5.32
CA ARG A 188 -4.51 2.55 -4.47
C ARG A 188 -4.42 1.09 -4.88
N GLU A 189 -5.55 0.42 -5.11
CA GLU A 189 -5.60 -0.96 -5.63
C GLU A 189 -4.81 -1.08 -6.95
N MET A 190 -4.98 -0.13 -7.86
CA MET A 190 -4.27 -0.12 -9.15
C MET A 190 -2.78 0.17 -9.02
N LEU A 191 -2.37 1.02 -8.06
CA LEU A 191 -0.96 1.27 -7.77
C LEU A 191 -0.27 0.01 -7.26
N VAL A 192 -0.92 -0.71 -6.33
CA VAL A 192 -0.45 -2.01 -5.84
C VAL A 192 -0.36 -3.02 -6.98
N GLU A 193 -1.44 -3.15 -7.76
CA GLU A 193 -1.51 -4.14 -8.83
C GLU A 193 -0.45 -3.91 -9.91
N LEU A 194 -0.09 -2.65 -10.18
CA LEU A 194 0.95 -2.28 -11.13
C LEU A 194 2.36 -2.24 -10.52
N GLY A 195 2.52 -2.69 -9.27
CA GLY A 195 3.82 -2.84 -8.61
C GLY A 195 4.46 -1.51 -8.19
N ALA A 196 3.69 -0.47 -7.93
CA ALA A 196 4.22 0.79 -7.38
C ALA A 196 4.73 0.62 -5.95
N PHE A 197 4.07 -0.23 -5.16
CA PHE A 197 4.42 -0.64 -3.80
C PHE A 197 3.58 -1.88 -3.42
N ALA A 198 4.03 -2.65 -2.43
CA ALA A 198 3.23 -3.70 -1.82
C ALA A 198 2.26 -3.12 -0.76
N PRO A 199 1.11 -3.77 -0.49
CA PRO A 199 0.15 -3.29 0.52
C PRO A 199 0.77 -3.07 1.90
N ASP A 200 1.72 -3.93 2.26
CA ASP A 200 2.33 -3.97 3.58
C ASP A 200 3.59 -3.09 3.70
N ASP A 201 4.04 -2.45 2.61
CA ASP A 201 5.25 -1.60 2.60
C ASP A 201 5.19 -0.49 3.66
N PHE A 202 3.99 0.00 3.96
CA PHE A 202 3.79 1.08 4.93
C PHE A 202 3.57 0.58 6.37
N MET A 203 3.49 -0.73 6.59
CA MET A 203 3.27 -1.28 7.92
C MET A 203 4.59 -1.36 8.69
N PRO A 204 4.63 -0.97 9.98
CA PRO A 204 5.74 -1.30 10.85
C PRO A 204 5.90 -2.81 10.98
N THR A 205 7.12 -3.28 11.20
CA THR A 205 7.42 -4.68 11.51
C THR A 205 8.57 -4.75 12.52
N ALA A 206 8.61 -5.84 13.28
CA ALA A 206 9.72 -6.17 14.17
C ALA A 206 10.73 -7.11 13.51
N ASP A 207 10.42 -7.63 12.31
CA ASP A 207 11.31 -8.46 11.51
C ASP A 207 12.26 -7.55 10.70
N PRO A 208 13.59 -7.61 10.95
CA PRO A 208 14.56 -6.78 10.26
C PRO A 208 14.62 -7.00 8.74
N ASP A 209 14.41 -8.23 8.27
CA ASP A 209 14.50 -8.55 6.83
C ASP A 209 13.29 -7.99 6.08
N GLU A 210 12.11 -8.10 6.71
CA GLU A 210 10.90 -7.48 6.18
C GLU A 210 10.98 -5.95 6.22
N LEU A 211 11.55 -5.37 7.28
CA LEU A 211 11.76 -3.92 7.38
C LEU A 211 12.66 -3.41 6.25
N GLU A 212 13.78 -4.10 6.00
CA GLU A 212 14.71 -3.75 4.92
C GLU A 212 14.03 -3.88 3.55
N HIS A 213 13.31 -4.98 3.30
CA HIS A 213 12.60 -5.20 2.05
C HIS A 213 11.59 -4.08 1.75
N ARG A 214 10.73 -3.75 2.73
CA ARG A 214 9.74 -2.67 2.63
C ARG A 214 10.42 -1.31 2.42
N SER A 215 11.53 -1.07 3.13
CA SER A 215 12.31 0.17 3.02
C SER A 215 12.87 0.38 1.62
N VAL A 216 13.41 -0.66 0.98
CA VAL A 216 13.89 -0.58 -0.41
C VAL A 216 12.76 -0.24 -1.38
N GLY A 217 11.57 -0.82 -1.20
CA GLY A 217 10.38 -0.50 -1.99
C GLY A 217 10.00 0.97 -1.89
N LEU A 218 9.88 1.48 -0.65
CA LEU A 218 9.55 2.88 -0.37
C LEU A 218 10.62 3.86 -0.86
N GLN A 219 11.90 3.53 -0.73
CA GLN A 219 12.99 4.35 -1.25
C GLN A 219 12.89 4.51 -2.77
N ARG A 220 12.59 3.42 -3.50
CA ARG A 220 12.39 3.43 -4.95
C ARG A 220 11.15 4.23 -5.36
N ALA A 221 10.08 4.13 -4.57
CA ALA A 221 8.85 4.88 -4.78
C ALA A 221 9.02 6.39 -4.49
N GLY A 222 10.04 6.76 -3.72
CA GLY A 222 10.41 8.13 -3.38
C GLY A 222 9.55 8.72 -2.27
N ILE A 223 10.12 8.84 -1.06
CA ILE A 223 9.47 9.49 0.08
C ILE A 223 9.57 11.01 -0.09
N SER A 224 8.42 11.69 -0.09
CA SER A 224 8.29 13.14 -0.29
C SER A 224 8.07 13.95 1.00
N GLN A 225 7.72 13.27 2.09
CA GLN A 225 7.38 13.89 3.36
C GLN A 225 8.17 13.24 4.50
N ILE A 226 8.46 14.02 5.54
CA ILE A 226 9.03 13.49 6.77
C ILE A 226 7.97 12.60 7.45
N PRO A 227 8.21 11.30 7.65
CA PRO A 227 7.24 10.43 8.30
C PRO A 227 7.08 10.82 9.77
N ALA A 228 5.85 10.77 10.28
CA ALA A 228 5.56 11.06 11.69
C ALA A 228 6.21 10.05 12.66
N GLY A 229 6.46 8.82 12.18
CA GLY A 229 7.00 7.72 12.99
C GLY A 229 5.98 7.16 14.00
N VAL A 230 6.48 6.31 14.91
CA VAL A 230 5.71 5.73 16.01
C VAL A 230 6.33 6.19 17.32
N SER A 231 5.63 7.01 18.08
CA SER A 231 6.16 7.63 19.32
C SER A 231 6.39 6.64 20.46
N ALA A 232 5.66 5.53 20.48
CA ALA A 232 5.81 4.45 21.44
C ALA A 232 5.79 3.10 20.68
N PRO A 233 6.93 2.66 20.13
CA PRO A 233 6.99 1.43 19.34
C PRO A 233 6.64 0.22 20.20
N GLN A 234 5.91 -0.74 19.62
CA GLN A 234 5.60 -1.99 20.29
C GLN A 234 6.84 -2.87 20.37
N MET A 235 7.10 -3.44 21.55
CA MET A 235 8.13 -4.46 21.71
C MET A 235 7.62 -5.80 21.18
N ALA A 236 8.45 -6.47 20.40
CA ALA A 236 8.24 -7.86 20.00
C ALA A 236 9.40 -8.71 20.53
N SER A 237 9.11 -9.95 20.94
CA SER A 237 10.12 -10.94 21.27
C SER A 237 10.46 -11.78 20.05
N SER A 238 11.75 -12.07 19.86
CA SER A 238 12.25 -12.96 18.81
C SER A 238 13.06 -14.10 19.41
N THR A 239 12.86 -15.32 18.92
CA THR A 239 13.73 -16.46 19.27
C THR A 239 14.80 -16.57 18.20
N SER A 240 16.08 -16.62 18.56
CA SER A 240 17.18 -16.83 17.62
C SER A 240 17.99 -18.07 17.98
N THR A 241 18.40 -18.82 16.97
CA THR A 241 19.39 -19.89 17.11
C THR A 241 20.77 -19.32 16.80
N THR A 242 21.75 -19.61 17.66
CA THR A 242 23.13 -19.13 17.50
C THR A 242 24.10 -20.29 17.72
N PHE A 243 25.21 -20.29 16.98
CA PHE A 243 26.28 -21.27 17.14
C PHE A 243 27.16 -20.93 18.34
N VAL A 244 27.54 -21.94 19.12
CA VAL A 244 28.61 -21.84 20.13
C VAL A 244 29.95 -21.75 19.39
N ARG A 245 30.77 -20.76 19.72
CA ARG A 245 32.04 -20.48 19.06
C ARG A 245 33.22 -20.57 20.03
N ASP A 246 34.36 -21.05 19.57
CA ASP A 246 35.59 -21.13 20.34
C ASP A 246 36.24 -19.74 20.46
N PRO A 247 36.34 -19.17 21.68
CA PRO A 247 36.95 -17.85 21.86
C PRO A 247 38.42 -17.80 21.46
N ARG A 248 39.13 -18.94 21.43
CA ARG A 248 40.55 -19.02 21.07
C ARG A 248 40.76 -18.77 19.58
N VAL A 249 39.88 -19.30 18.72
CA VAL A 249 39.91 -19.04 17.27
C VAL A 249 39.77 -17.54 17.01
N LYS A 250 38.75 -16.91 17.62
CA LYS A 250 38.54 -15.47 17.51
C LYS A 250 39.75 -14.66 18.01
N ALA A 251 40.25 -14.97 19.20
CA ALA A 251 41.36 -14.25 19.78
C ALA A 251 42.64 -14.36 18.93
N TRP A 252 42.94 -15.56 18.45
CA TRP A 252 44.13 -15.81 17.64
C TRP A 252 44.09 -15.06 16.31
N VAL A 253 42.96 -15.12 15.58
CA VAL A 253 42.83 -14.44 14.28
C VAL A 253 42.93 -12.92 14.43
N LEU A 254 42.30 -12.33 15.46
CA LEU A 254 42.43 -10.90 15.75
C LEU A 254 43.87 -10.50 16.12
N GLN A 255 44.61 -11.38 16.80
CA GLN A 255 46.01 -11.15 17.13
C GLN A 255 46.89 -11.19 15.89
N GLN A 256 46.68 -12.15 14.98
CA GLN A 256 47.46 -12.24 13.73
C GLN A 256 47.22 -11.04 12.81
N ALA A 257 46.00 -10.52 12.79
CA ALA A 257 45.65 -9.37 11.96
C ALA A 257 46.31 -8.05 12.40
N ASP A 258 46.81 -7.97 13.64
CA ASP A 258 47.47 -6.78 14.22
C ASP A 258 46.70 -5.46 13.98
N GLY A 259 45.38 -5.53 14.10
CA GLY A 259 44.50 -4.38 13.86
C GLY A 259 44.43 -3.91 12.41
N ILE A 260 44.87 -4.72 11.44
CA ILE A 260 44.73 -4.49 10.01
C ILE A 260 43.65 -5.42 9.45
N CYS A 261 42.70 -4.88 8.70
CA CYS A 261 41.65 -5.66 8.06
C CYS A 261 42.24 -6.57 6.99
N GLU A 262 41.99 -7.89 7.09
CA GLU A 262 42.50 -8.88 6.13
C GLU A 262 41.80 -8.85 4.77
N CYS A 263 40.68 -8.13 4.65
CA CYS A 263 39.96 -7.97 3.38
C CYS A 263 40.42 -6.74 2.58
N CYS A 264 40.65 -5.60 3.24
CA CYS A 264 40.95 -4.34 2.55
C CYS A 264 42.33 -3.74 2.87
N GLY A 265 43.07 -4.34 3.80
CA GLY A 265 44.40 -3.88 4.22
C GLY A 265 44.40 -2.57 5.04
N ASN A 266 43.23 -1.99 5.32
CA ASN A 266 43.14 -0.77 6.12
C ASN A 266 43.23 -1.07 7.62
N PRO A 267 43.77 -0.15 8.44
CA PRO A 267 43.68 -0.25 9.89
C PRO A 267 42.24 -0.32 10.39
N ALA A 268 42.07 -0.88 11.58
CA ALA A 268 40.80 -0.90 12.30
C ALA A 268 40.21 0.52 12.40
N PRO A 269 38.90 0.70 12.15
CA PRO A 269 38.29 2.02 12.04
C PRO A 269 38.27 2.80 13.36
N PHE A 270 38.34 2.10 14.49
CA PHE A 270 38.38 2.69 15.82
C PHE A 270 39.00 1.68 16.82
N ARG A 271 39.17 2.13 18.06
CA ARG A 271 39.63 1.31 19.19
C ARG A 271 38.50 1.09 20.18
N THR A 272 38.50 -0.06 20.84
CA THR A 272 37.65 -0.35 22.00
C THR A 272 38.02 0.54 23.18
N ASP A 273 37.17 0.54 24.21
CA ASP A 273 37.39 1.25 25.47
C ASP A 273 38.69 0.84 26.19
N ASP A 274 39.09 -0.42 26.06
CA ASP A 274 40.37 -0.94 26.54
C ASP A 274 41.56 -0.71 25.57
N GLY A 275 41.35 0.04 24.49
CA GLY A 275 42.40 0.49 23.58
C GLY A 275 42.79 -0.49 22.48
N ARG A 276 42.17 -1.68 22.38
CA ARG A 276 42.43 -2.63 21.30
C ARG A 276 41.83 -2.17 19.96
N PRO A 277 42.45 -2.48 18.81
CA PRO A 277 41.86 -2.19 17.49
C PRO A 277 40.57 -3.00 17.29
N TYR A 278 39.50 -2.36 16.79
CA TYR A 278 38.21 -3.02 16.57
C TYR A 278 38.13 -3.67 15.17
N LEU A 279 38.17 -5.01 15.13
CA LEU A 279 37.85 -5.83 13.97
C LEU A 279 36.84 -6.90 14.37
N GLU A 280 36.09 -7.40 13.39
CA GLU A 280 35.12 -8.49 13.53
C GLU A 280 35.69 -9.76 12.90
N VAL A 281 35.43 -10.92 13.49
CA VAL A 281 35.77 -12.20 12.86
C VAL A 281 34.62 -12.68 11.99
N HIS A 282 34.94 -13.18 10.81
CA HIS A 282 34.00 -13.68 9.82
C HIS A 282 34.41 -15.07 9.34
N HIS A 283 33.46 -16.00 9.34
CA HIS A 283 33.63 -17.33 8.76
C HIS A 283 33.44 -17.25 7.24
N VAL A 284 34.48 -17.55 6.45
CA VAL A 284 34.43 -17.43 4.97
C VAL A 284 33.49 -18.46 4.34
N GLN A 285 33.41 -19.66 4.92
CA GLN A 285 32.25 -20.55 4.80
C GLN A 285 31.35 -20.35 6.03
N PRO A 286 30.13 -19.83 5.87
CA PRO A 286 29.23 -19.58 6.99
C PRO A 286 28.95 -20.85 7.82
N LEU A 287 28.88 -20.69 9.15
CA LEU A 287 28.52 -21.80 10.06
C LEU A 287 27.12 -22.37 9.75
N ALA A 288 26.19 -21.54 9.28
CA ALA A 288 24.85 -21.96 8.86
C ALA A 288 24.87 -22.89 7.64
N ASP A 289 25.93 -22.79 6.82
CA ASP A 289 26.16 -23.60 5.62
C ASP A 289 27.14 -24.76 5.89
N GLY A 290 27.35 -25.11 7.17
CA GLY A 290 28.20 -26.21 7.59
C GLY A 290 29.69 -25.89 7.72
N GLY A 291 30.08 -24.61 7.64
CA GLY A 291 31.48 -24.21 7.83
C GLY A 291 31.99 -24.49 9.25
N PRO A 292 33.27 -24.90 9.41
CA PRO A 292 33.86 -25.15 10.72
C PRO A 292 34.28 -23.87 11.45
N ASP A 293 34.32 -23.91 12.78
CA ASP A 293 34.87 -22.82 13.62
C ASP A 293 36.37 -23.05 13.90
N VAL A 294 37.19 -22.82 12.87
CA VAL A 294 38.65 -23.04 12.86
C VAL A 294 39.37 -21.86 12.22
N VAL A 295 40.67 -21.69 12.48
CA VAL A 295 41.43 -20.51 12.02
C VAL A 295 41.56 -20.44 10.49
N GLU A 296 41.45 -21.60 9.84
CA GLU A 296 41.48 -21.81 8.39
C GLU A 296 40.17 -21.40 7.70
N ASN A 297 39.10 -21.18 8.47
CA ASN A 297 37.82 -20.69 7.95
C ASN A 297 37.50 -19.28 8.44
N VAL A 298 38.42 -18.59 9.15
CA VAL A 298 38.11 -17.33 9.83
C VAL A 298 39.10 -16.21 9.47
N VAL A 299 38.54 -15.04 9.15
CA VAL A 299 39.26 -13.80 8.88
C VAL A 299 38.86 -12.69 9.85
N ALA A 300 39.79 -11.79 10.18
CA ALA A 300 39.56 -10.55 10.91
C ALA A 300 39.43 -9.38 9.94
N ILE A 301 38.25 -8.75 9.95
CA ILE A 301 37.87 -7.74 8.97
C ILE A 301 37.17 -6.56 9.63
N CYS A 302 37.21 -5.38 9.00
CA CYS A 302 36.50 -4.22 9.50
C CYS A 302 34.97 -4.37 9.29
N PRO A 303 34.12 -3.64 10.04
CA PRO A 303 32.67 -3.73 9.92
C PRO A 303 32.16 -3.52 8.48
N ASN A 304 32.79 -2.61 7.73
CA ASN A 304 32.43 -2.35 6.33
C ASN A 304 32.67 -3.58 5.44
N CYS A 305 33.85 -4.21 5.57
CA CYS A 305 34.18 -5.42 4.80
C CYS A 305 33.30 -6.59 5.24
N HIS A 306 32.98 -6.70 6.53
CA HIS A 306 32.09 -7.76 7.02
C HIS A 306 30.70 -7.65 6.41
N ARG A 307 30.09 -6.46 6.42
CA ARG A 307 28.78 -6.25 5.78
C ARG A 307 28.84 -6.45 4.26
N ALA A 308 29.93 -6.05 3.60
CA ALA A 308 30.13 -6.24 2.17
C ALA A 308 30.22 -7.73 1.78
N LEU A 309 30.81 -8.59 2.60
CA LEU A 309 30.85 -10.04 2.33
C LEU A 309 29.46 -10.70 2.46
N HIS A 310 28.59 -10.19 3.33
CA HIS A 310 27.21 -10.67 3.45
C HIS A 310 26.28 -10.15 2.35
N HIS A 311 26.34 -8.84 2.06
CA HIS A 311 25.31 -8.14 1.28
C HIS A 311 25.84 -7.47 0.01
N GLY A 312 27.15 -7.39 -0.18
CA GLY A 312 27.78 -6.68 -1.29
C GLY A 312 27.57 -7.39 -2.63
N PHE A 313 27.44 -6.60 -3.69
CA PHE A 313 27.32 -7.09 -5.06
C PHE A 313 28.56 -7.92 -5.47
N ASP A 314 29.75 -7.47 -5.09
CA ASP A 314 31.04 -8.10 -5.44
C ASP A 314 31.52 -9.14 -4.40
N ARG A 315 30.63 -9.67 -3.56
CA ARG A 315 30.99 -10.60 -2.47
C ARG A 315 31.84 -11.79 -2.93
N SER A 316 31.53 -12.35 -4.10
CA SER A 316 32.24 -13.52 -4.64
C SER A 316 33.69 -13.18 -5.03
N GLN A 317 33.92 -11.98 -5.55
CA GLN A 317 35.26 -11.50 -5.88
C GLN A 317 36.05 -11.18 -4.60
N ALA A 318 35.41 -10.55 -3.61
CA ALA A 318 36.02 -10.28 -2.32
C ALA A 318 36.41 -11.58 -1.59
N LEU A 319 35.53 -12.59 -1.58
CA LEU A 319 35.83 -13.92 -1.04
C LEU A 319 37.00 -14.60 -1.77
N SER A 320 37.01 -14.56 -3.11
CA SER A 320 38.13 -15.11 -3.88
C SER A 320 39.46 -14.46 -3.51
N SER A 321 39.46 -13.13 -3.40
CA SER A 321 40.67 -12.36 -3.04
C SER A 321 41.18 -12.72 -1.65
N LEU A 322 40.30 -13.02 -0.69
CA LEU A 322 40.71 -13.49 0.64
C LEU A 322 41.48 -14.82 0.56
N PHE A 323 40.99 -15.80 -0.21
CA PHE A 323 41.69 -17.07 -0.40
C PHE A 323 43.05 -16.90 -1.11
N ASP A 324 43.19 -15.88 -1.96
CA ASP A 324 44.45 -15.60 -2.65
C ASP A 324 45.46 -14.86 -1.75
N MET A 325 44.99 -14.06 -0.79
CA MET A 325 45.85 -13.20 0.06
C MET A 325 46.21 -13.83 1.42
N ILE A 326 45.38 -14.74 1.93
CA ILE A 326 45.50 -15.26 3.29
C ILE A 326 45.82 -16.76 3.24
N ASP A 327 47.11 -17.08 3.36
CA ASP A 327 47.66 -18.43 3.19
C ASP A 327 47.03 -19.50 4.11
N ARG A 328 46.52 -19.11 5.28
CA ARG A 328 45.90 -20.07 6.21
C ARG A 328 44.50 -20.52 5.79
N LEU A 329 43.86 -19.86 4.83
CA LEU A 329 42.47 -20.19 4.49
C LEU A 329 42.37 -21.48 3.66
N GLU A 330 41.45 -22.36 4.05
CA GLU A 330 41.20 -23.63 3.36
C GLU A 330 39.75 -23.70 2.85
N LYS A 331 39.55 -24.36 1.71
CA LYS A 331 38.21 -24.68 1.19
C LYS A 331 37.75 -26.00 1.81
N HIS A 332 36.64 -25.98 2.54
CA HIS A 332 36.08 -27.16 3.20
C HIS A 332 34.88 -27.75 2.47
#